data_AF-A0A959BLA7-F1
#
_entry.id   AF-A0A959BLA7-F1
#
_cell.length_a   1.000
_cell.length_b   1.000
_cell.length_c   1.000
_cell.angle_alpha   90.00
_cell.angle_beta   90.00
_cell.angle_gamma   90.00
#
_symmetry.space_group_name_H-M   'P 1'
#
loop_
_entity.id
_entity.type
_entity.pdbx_description
1 polymer ?
#
loop_
_entity_poly.entity_id
_entity_poly.type
_entity_poly.pdbx_seq_one_letter_code
_entity_poly.pdbx_strand_id
1 'polypeptide(L)'
;ALGIPQGAIITSATIQFTVDETRNLDPCNLVIRGQASDNALAFSSSSGDVSSRPVTSASIAWAPPAWTTIGAAGDAQRTPDISAIIQEIVNRNGYTSGSSIAIIINGTGRRIAESYNGSPGQAPQLCVEYLIPPAFDCPALSANTGDACNDGDPTTINDLIDANCNCAGTPTACTGIGDNDGDGIC
;
A
#
# COMPACT_ATOMS: atom_id res chain seq x y z
N ALA A 1 11.65 9.35 -4.64
CA ALA A 1 10.23 9.04 -4.38
C ALA A 1 9.95 7.63 -4.88
N LEU A 2 9.14 6.84 -4.17
CA LEU A 2 8.88 5.43 -4.51
C LEU A 2 7.90 5.27 -5.68
N GLY A 3 7.14 6.30 -6.04
CA GLY A 3 6.25 6.28 -7.20
C GLY A 3 4.97 5.46 -7.01
N ILE A 4 4.73 4.92 -5.81
CA ILE A 4 3.54 4.14 -5.48
C ILE A 4 2.36 5.11 -5.34
N PRO A 5 1.25 4.95 -6.08
CA PRO A 5 0.07 5.80 -5.91
C PRO A 5 -0.57 5.63 -4.53
N GLN A 6 -1.21 6.69 -4.05
CA GLN A 6 -2.07 6.59 -2.86
C GLN A 6 -3.18 5.57 -3.08
N GLY A 7 -3.45 4.74 -2.07
CA GLY A 7 -4.48 3.71 -2.14
C GLY A 7 -4.16 2.54 -3.09
N ALA A 8 -2.94 2.45 -3.61
CA ALA A 8 -2.50 1.26 -4.34
C ALA A 8 -2.63 0.01 -3.45
N ILE A 9 -3.00 -1.12 -4.06
CA ILE A 9 -3.11 -2.41 -3.36
C ILE A 9 -1.72 -3.05 -3.38
N ILE A 10 -1.09 -3.15 -2.21
CA ILE A 10 0.23 -3.75 -2.06
C ILE A 10 0.07 -5.28 -2.02
N THR A 11 0.58 -5.97 -3.03
CA THR A 11 0.48 -7.43 -3.13
C THR A 11 1.64 -8.15 -2.45
N SER A 12 2.83 -7.53 -2.46
CA SER A 12 3.98 -7.97 -1.67
C SER A 12 4.93 -6.82 -1.41
N ALA A 13 5.63 -6.85 -0.27
CA ALA A 13 6.76 -5.96 -0.02
C ALA A 13 7.82 -6.64 0.83
N THR A 14 9.09 -6.51 0.47
CA THR A 14 10.23 -7.03 1.25
C THR A 14 11.41 -6.07 1.23
N ILE A 15 12.27 -6.15 2.24
CA ILE A 15 13.56 -5.45 2.25
C ILE A 15 14.66 -6.49 2.11
N GLN A 16 15.51 -6.31 1.10
CA GLN A 16 16.73 -7.09 0.91
C GLN A 16 17.91 -6.32 1.51
N PHE A 17 18.60 -6.94 2.46
CA PHE A 17 19.87 -6.45 2.99
C PHE A 17 21.05 -7.18 2.34
N THR A 18 22.22 -6.55 2.39
CA THR A 18 23.52 -7.15 2.05
C THR A 18 24.39 -7.16 3.31
N VAL A 19 25.07 -8.27 3.59
CA VAL A 19 25.92 -8.41 4.78
C VAL A 19 27.18 -7.54 4.67
N ASP A 20 27.39 -6.65 5.63
CA ASP A 20 28.64 -5.89 5.80
C ASP A 20 29.61 -6.64 6.71
N GLU A 21 29.16 -7.05 7.90
CA GLU A 21 29.97 -7.81 8.85
C GLU A 21 29.25 -9.04 9.42
N THR A 22 30.04 -10.06 9.81
CA THR A 22 29.54 -11.33 10.36
C THR A 22 29.56 -11.39 11.90
N ARG A 23 29.69 -10.23 12.57
CA ARG A 23 29.72 -10.12 14.04
C ARG A 23 28.30 -10.22 14.64
N ASN A 24 27.67 -11.37 14.48
CA ASN A 24 26.32 -11.64 14.96
C ASN A 24 26.20 -11.54 16.48
N LEU A 25 24.98 -11.26 16.97
CA LEU A 25 24.58 -11.44 18.37
C LEU A 25 23.20 -12.11 18.38
N ASP A 26 23.11 -13.25 19.07
CA ASP A 26 21.91 -14.06 19.15
C ASP A 26 21.39 -14.17 20.61
N PRO A 27 20.08 -14.35 20.83
CA PRO A 27 19.02 -14.43 19.80
C PRO A 27 18.75 -13.07 19.13
N CYS A 28 18.58 -13.08 17.82
CA CYS A 28 18.17 -11.90 17.04
C CYS A 28 16.67 -11.96 16.78
N ASN A 29 15.92 -11.12 17.49
CA ASN A 29 14.47 -11.03 17.40
C ASN A 29 14.13 -9.56 17.16
N LEU A 30 13.64 -9.28 15.96
CA LEU A 30 13.36 -7.93 15.48
C LEU A 30 11.87 -7.76 15.24
N VAL A 31 11.41 -6.53 15.37
CA VAL A 31 10.07 -6.09 15.00
C VAL A 31 10.22 -4.98 13.98
N ILE A 32 9.57 -5.16 12.85
CA ILE A 32 9.54 -4.22 11.74
C ILE A 32 8.23 -3.45 11.80
N ARG A 33 8.31 -2.13 11.73
CA ARG A 33 7.18 -1.20 11.59
C ARG A 33 7.52 -0.15 10.56
N GLY A 34 6.50 0.53 10.05
CA GLY A 34 6.67 1.75 9.26
C GLY A 34 6.44 2.97 10.15
N GLN A 35 6.99 4.13 9.78
CA GLN A 35 6.55 5.40 10.35
C GLN A 35 5.14 5.71 9.84
N ALA A 36 4.18 5.91 10.75
CA ALA A 36 2.81 6.31 10.44
C ALA A 36 2.76 7.81 10.11
N SER A 37 3.22 8.17 8.91
CA SER A 37 3.27 9.54 8.40
C SER A 37 2.92 9.58 6.92
N ASP A 38 2.31 10.69 6.49
CA ASP A 38 1.92 10.93 5.10
C ASP A 38 3.15 11.12 4.20
N ASN A 39 4.22 11.69 4.76
CA ASN A 39 5.52 11.84 4.11
C ASN A 39 6.63 11.83 5.18
N ALA A 40 7.41 10.76 5.24
CA ALA A 40 8.49 10.64 6.21
C ALA A 40 9.55 11.73 6.00
N LEU A 41 9.77 12.56 7.02
CA LEU A 41 10.83 13.57 7.01
C LEU A 41 12.20 12.92 7.27
N ALA A 42 13.25 13.60 6.81
CA ALA A 42 14.63 13.22 7.10
C ALA A 42 14.86 13.04 8.62
N PHE A 43 15.73 12.11 8.98
CA PHE A 43 16.13 11.94 10.38
C PHE A 43 17.00 13.11 10.84
N SER A 44 16.83 13.50 12.10
CA SER A 44 17.66 14.52 12.75
C SER A 44 18.59 13.91 13.79
N SER A 45 19.56 14.69 14.26
CA SER A 45 20.45 14.28 15.36
C SER A 45 19.83 14.47 16.75
N SER A 46 18.52 14.77 16.83
CA SER A 46 17.82 14.95 18.09
C SER A 46 17.68 13.63 18.83
N SER A 47 17.85 13.66 20.16
CA SER A 47 17.65 12.46 20.98
C SER A 47 16.22 11.94 20.81
N GLY A 48 16.10 10.65 20.47
CA GLY A 48 14.81 10.00 20.27
C GLY A 48 14.13 10.27 18.93
N ASP A 49 14.78 10.89 17.94
CA ASP A 49 14.18 11.20 16.62
C ASP A 49 13.57 9.97 15.95
N VAL A 50 14.19 8.79 16.10
CA VAL A 50 13.66 7.52 15.57
C VAL A 50 12.59 6.94 16.50
N SER A 51 12.86 6.84 17.80
CA SER A 51 12.01 6.11 18.75
C SER A 51 10.71 6.83 19.12
N SER A 52 10.64 8.15 18.92
CA SER A 52 9.45 8.97 19.19
C SER A 52 8.50 9.08 17.99
N ARG A 53 8.91 8.64 16.80
CA ARG A 53 8.07 8.70 15.61
C ARG A 53 6.84 7.80 15.79
N PRO A 54 5.63 8.27 15.41
CA PRO A 54 4.46 7.41 15.39
C PRO A 54 4.70 6.28 14.38
N VAL A 55 4.25 5.09 14.73
CA VAL A 55 4.45 3.87 13.94
C VAL A 55 3.13 3.29 13.47
N THR A 56 3.18 2.49 12.41
CA THR A 56 2.06 1.67 11.92
C THR A 56 1.52 0.77 13.02
N SER A 57 0.22 0.48 12.96
CA SER A 57 -0.42 -0.53 13.80
C SER A 57 0.11 -1.91 13.41
N ALA A 58 0.16 -2.19 12.11
CA ALA A 58 0.83 -3.34 11.53
C ALA A 58 2.30 -3.41 11.97
N SER A 59 2.70 -4.61 12.35
CA SER A 59 4.08 -4.94 12.68
C SER A 59 4.39 -6.38 12.32
N ILE A 60 5.60 -6.61 11.85
CA ILE A 60 6.06 -7.93 11.43
C ILE A 60 7.24 -8.34 12.30
N ALA A 61 7.15 -9.51 12.93
CA ALA A 61 8.27 -10.11 13.64
C ALA A 61 9.25 -10.72 12.64
N TRP A 62 10.55 -10.52 12.86
CA TRP A 62 11.61 -11.08 12.04
C TRP A 62 12.73 -11.62 12.91
N ALA A 63 13.03 -12.91 12.76
CA ALA A 63 14.15 -13.57 13.44
C ALA A 63 15.14 -14.08 12.39
N PRO A 64 15.98 -13.19 11.81
CA PRO A 64 16.93 -13.62 10.79
C PRO A 64 17.95 -14.60 11.38
N PRO A 65 18.36 -15.66 10.66
CA PRO A 65 19.46 -16.50 11.09
C PRO A 65 20.77 -15.71 11.10
N ALA A 66 21.83 -16.28 11.69
CA ALA A 66 23.15 -15.65 11.71
C ALA A 66 23.67 -15.42 10.27
N TRP A 67 24.22 -14.23 10.01
CA TRP A 67 24.80 -13.89 8.72
C TRP A 67 26.29 -14.25 8.72
N THR A 68 26.67 -15.25 7.93
CA THR A 68 27.99 -15.89 8.01
C THR A 68 28.95 -15.51 6.87
N THR A 69 28.47 -14.82 5.84
CA THR A 69 29.25 -14.49 4.64
C THR A 69 29.07 -13.02 4.30
N ILE A 70 30.18 -12.26 4.26
CA ILE A 70 30.20 -10.85 3.84
C ILE A 70 29.79 -10.76 2.37
N GLY A 71 28.99 -9.75 2.02
CA GLY A 71 28.44 -9.54 0.69
C GLY A 71 27.26 -10.46 0.33
N ALA A 72 26.82 -11.35 1.23
CA ALA A 72 25.64 -12.17 0.97
C ALA A 72 24.37 -11.32 0.97
N ALA A 73 23.48 -11.57 0.02
CA ALA A 73 22.17 -10.93 -0.09
C ALA A 73 21.11 -11.96 -0.53
N GLY A 74 20.98 -13.02 0.26
CA GLY A 74 20.02 -14.11 0.02
C GLY A 74 18.80 -14.04 0.95
N ASP A 75 18.06 -15.14 1.03
CA ASP A 75 16.83 -15.26 1.83
C ASP A 75 17.06 -14.99 3.32
N ALA A 76 18.23 -15.36 3.85
CA ALA A 76 18.61 -15.08 5.24
C ALA A 76 18.72 -13.58 5.56
N GLN A 77 18.94 -12.74 4.54
CA GLN A 77 19.04 -11.27 4.63
C GLN A 77 17.78 -10.57 4.15
N ARG A 78 16.71 -11.32 3.82
CA ARG A 78 15.44 -10.75 3.39
C ARG A 78 14.45 -10.73 4.55
N THR A 79 13.71 -9.64 4.67
CA THR A 79 12.60 -9.59 5.63
C THR A 79 11.48 -10.56 5.20
N PRO A 80 10.59 -10.97 6.13
CA PRO A 80 9.29 -11.48 5.76
C PRO A 80 8.51 -10.43 4.96
N ASP A 81 7.37 -10.82 4.42
CA ASP A 81 6.50 -9.88 3.73
C ASP A 81 6.00 -8.79 4.70
N ILE A 82 6.24 -7.54 4.31
CA ILE A 82 5.88 -6.32 5.05
C ILE A 82 4.77 -5.54 4.33
N SER A 83 4.03 -6.17 3.40
CA SER A 83 2.98 -5.51 2.61
C SER A 83 1.98 -4.79 3.48
N ALA A 84 1.54 -5.38 4.59
CA ALA A 84 0.59 -4.76 5.53
C ALA A 84 1.10 -3.43 6.11
N ILE A 85 2.41 -3.31 6.36
CA ILE A 85 3.03 -2.07 6.84
C ILE A 85 3.02 -1.00 5.75
N ILE A 86 3.40 -1.37 4.53
CA ILE A 86 3.40 -0.45 3.38
C ILE A 86 1.96 -0.03 3.06
N GLN A 87 1.00 -0.96 3.10
CA GLN A 87 -0.42 -0.72 2.84
C GLN A 87 -0.99 0.33 3.79
N GLU A 88 -0.68 0.26 5.09
CA GLU A 88 -1.11 1.28 6.05
C GLU A 88 -0.61 2.68 5.69
N ILE A 89 0.63 2.81 5.17
CA ILE A 89 1.22 4.10 4.83
C ILE A 89 0.63 4.65 3.52
N VAL A 90 0.52 3.83 2.48
CA VAL A 90 -0.01 4.29 1.18
C VAL A 90 -1.50 4.60 1.23
N ASN A 91 -2.22 4.07 2.22
CA ASN A 91 -3.64 4.37 2.45
C ASN A 91 -3.87 5.69 3.19
N ARG A 92 -2.82 6.36 3.69
CA ARG A 92 -2.99 7.61 4.45
C ARG A 92 -3.47 8.73 3.53
N ASN A 93 -4.42 9.53 3.98
CA ASN A 93 -5.05 10.58 3.17
C ASN A 93 -4.08 11.63 2.60
N GLY A 94 -2.97 11.92 3.29
CA GLY A 94 -1.95 12.85 2.80
C GLY A 94 -0.81 12.20 2.03
N TYR A 95 -0.80 10.88 1.88
CA TYR A 95 0.25 10.19 1.11
C TYR A 95 0.10 10.50 -0.38
N THR A 96 1.23 10.69 -1.06
CA THR A 96 1.29 10.90 -2.51
C THR A 96 2.38 10.01 -3.10
N SER A 97 2.40 9.82 -4.42
CA SER A 97 3.48 9.08 -5.10
C SER A 97 4.86 9.74 -4.94
N GLY A 98 4.90 11.02 -4.55
CA GLY A 98 6.10 11.76 -4.17
C GLY A 98 6.56 11.52 -2.73
N SER A 99 5.72 10.94 -1.88
CA SER A 99 6.02 10.75 -0.46
C SER A 99 7.15 9.76 -0.21
N SER A 100 7.86 9.98 0.90
CA SER A 100 8.89 9.10 1.42
C SER A 100 8.34 8.18 2.50
N ILE A 101 8.89 6.97 2.57
CA ILE A 101 8.55 5.96 3.58
C ILE A 101 9.78 5.73 4.46
N ALA A 102 9.57 5.64 5.78
CA ALA A 102 10.59 5.21 6.73
C ALA A 102 10.18 3.89 7.35
N ILE A 103 11.10 2.93 7.35
CA ILE A 103 10.96 1.65 8.05
C ILE A 103 11.80 1.69 9.32
N ILE A 104 11.20 1.30 10.43
CA ILE A 104 11.79 1.31 11.76
C ILE A 104 11.87 -0.14 12.22
N ILE A 105 13.09 -0.59 12.52
CA ILE A 105 13.37 -1.93 13.00
C ILE A 105 13.98 -1.81 14.39
N ASN A 106 13.37 -2.46 15.38
CA ASN A 106 13.87 -2.52 16.74
C ASN A 106 13.80 -3.96 17.28
N GLY A 107 14.52 -4.24 18.37
CA GLY A 107 14.50 -5.59 18.97
C GLY A 107 15.79 -5.91 19.69
N THR A 108 16.13 -7.21 19.73
CA THR A 108 17.34 -7.75 20.35
C THR A 108 18.25 -8.41 19.33
N GLY A 109 19.52 -8.63 19.72
CA GLY A 109 20.52 -9.25 18.87
C GLY A 109 21.14 -8.28 17.86
N ARG A 110 21.87 -8.82 16.88
CA ARG A 110 22.60 -8.01 15.90
C ARG A 110 22.80 -8.74 14.59
N ARG A 111 22.49 -8.03 13.50
CA ARG A 111 22.94 -8.26 12.13
C ARG A 111 23.53 -6.94 11.61
N ILE A 112 24.56 -7.00 10.78
CA ILE A 112 25.29 -5.82 10.31
C ILE A 112 25.18 -5.79 8.79
N ALA A 113 24.45 -4.81 8.28
CA ALA A 113 24.15 -4.65 6.87
C ALA A 113 24.89 -3.46 6.28
N GLU A 114 25.16 -3.53 4.98
CA GLU A 114 25.66 -2.41 4.21
C GLU A 114 24.70 -1.22 4.29
N SER A 115 25.28 -0.02 4.33
CA SER A 115 24.53 1.24 4.32
C SER A 115 24.70 1.94 2.98
N TYR A 116 23.76 2.82 2.62
CA TYR A 116 23.89 3.60 1.39
C TYR A 116 25.17 4.44 1.36
N ASN A 117 25.54 5.07 2.47
CA ASN A 117 26.76 5.89 2.54
C ASN A 117 28.05 5.07 2.54
N GLY A 118 28.01 3.82 3.00
CA GLY A 118 29.16 2.91 2.93
C GLY A 118 29.32 2.31 1.52
N SER A 119 28.24 1.80 0.96
CA SER A 119 28.23 1.06 -0.31
C SER A 119 26.87 1.23 -1.02
N PRO A 120 26.70 2.26 -1.87
CA PRO A 120 25.42 2.54 -2.53
C PRO A 120 24.86 1.36 -3.34
N GLY A 121 25.74 0.57 -3.97
CA GLY A 121 25.36 -0.59 -4.77
C GLY A 121 24.97 -1.84 -3.97
N GLN A 122 25.21 -1.84 -2.65
CA GLN A 122 24.87 -2.94 -1.74
C GLN A 122 23.91 -2.51 -0.63
N ALA A 123 23.45 -1.25 -0.67
CA ALA A 123 22.53 -0.68 0.29
C ALA A 123 21.21 -1.46 0.36
N PRO A 124 20.45 -1.36 1.47
CA PRO A 124 19.19 -2.06 1.60
C PRO A 124 18.20 -1.62 0.51
N GLN A 125 17.57 -2.59 -0.15
CA GLN A 125 16.60 -2.34 -1.20
C GLN A 125 15.20 -2.74 -0.73
N LEU A 126 14.25 -1.81 -0.85
CA LEU A 126 12.84 -2.09 -0.70
C LEU A 126 12.27 -2.54 -2.06
N CYS A 127 11.74 -3.75 -2.11
CA CYS A 127 11.05 -4.31 -3.27
C CYS A 127 9.54 -4.33 -2.96
N VAL A 128 8.73 -3.69 -3.80
CA VAL A 128 7.27 -3.61 -3.63
C VAL A 128 6.60 -4.01 -4.93
N GLU A 129 5.64 -4.92 -4.82
CA GLU A 129 4.69 -5.26 -5.87
C GLU A 129 3.33 -4.69 -5.49
N TYR A 130 2.67 -4.04 -6.46
CA TYR A 130 1.37 -3.43 -6.22
C TYR A 130 0.50 -3.43 -7.47
N LEU A 131 -0.79 -3.34 -7.24
CA LEU A 131 -1.81 -3.09 -8.25
C LEU A 131 -2.37 -1.69 -8.04
N ILE A 132 -2.60 -1.00 -9.15
CA ILE A 132 -3.36 0.25 -9.13
C ILE A 132 -4.82 -0.15 -9.31
N PRO A 133 -5.71 0.10 -8.33
CA PRO A 133 -7.14 -0.08 -8.55
C PRO A 133 -7.56 0.70 -9.80
N PRO A 134 -8.45 0.15 -10.64
CA PRO A 134 -8.98 0.93 -11.76
C PRO A 134 -9.55 2.24 -11.21
N ALA A 135 -9.20 3.35 -11.86
CA ALA A 135 -9.80 4.63 -11.54
C ALA A 135 -11.29 4.54 -11.90
N PHE A 136 -12.15 4.63 -10.89
CA PHE A 136 -13.59 4.71 -11.07
C PHE A 136 -14.00 6.17 -11.21
N ASP A 137 -14.76 6.52 -12.24
CA ASP A 137 -15.37 7.85 -12.35
C ASP A 137 -16.27 8.15 -11.14
N CYS A 138 -16.85 7.10 -10.55
CA CYS A 138 -17.68 7.14 -9.37
C CYS A 138 -17.13 6.23 -8.25
N PRO A 139 -16.11 6.70 -7.49
CA PRO A 139 -15.40 5.86 -6.51
C PRO A 139 -16.30 5.28 -5.41
N ALA A 140 -17.32 6.04 -4.98
CA ALA A 140 -18.26 5.58 -3.94
C ALA A 140 -19.12 4.38 -4.41
N LEU A 141 -19.33 4.24 -5.71
CA LEU A 141 -20.09 3.15 -6.32
C LEU A 141 -19.20 2.02 -6.83
N SER A 142 -17.88 2.23 -6.86
CA SER A 142 -16.93 1.34 -7.55
C SER A 142 -17.35 1.07 -9.00
N ALA A 143 -17.76 2.14 -9.70
CA ALA A 143 -18.30 2.08 -11.06
C ALA A 143 -17.86 3.30 -11.88
N ASN A 144 -18.00 3.19 -13.21
CA ASN A 144 -17.66 4.23 -14.19
C ASN A 144 -18.91 4.84 -14.80
N THR A 145 -18.77 6.03 -15.39
CA THR A 145 -19.86 6.63 -16.16
C THR A 145 -20.18 5.73 -17.35
N GLY A 146 -21.47 5.44 -17.55
CA GLY A 146 -21.95 4.51 -18.57
C GLY A 146 -21.99 3.04 -18.15
N ASP A 147 -21.62 2.69 -16.91
CA ASP A 147 -21.92 1.37 -16.36
C ASP A 147 -23.44 1.23 -16.13
N ALA A 148 -23.96 0.03 -16.35
CA ALA A 148 -25.37 -0.27 -16.11
C ALA A 148 -25.69 -0.23 -14.61
N CYS A 149 -26.85 0.33 -14.28
CA CYS A 149 -27.35 0.41 -12.92
C CYS A 149 -28.89 0.21 -12.91
N ASN A 150 -29.54 0.42 -11.77
CA ASN A 150 -31.00 0.44 -11.65
C ASN A 150 -31.39 1.58 -10.70
N ASP A 151 -32.12 2.58 -11.20
CA ASP A 151 -32.53 3.76 -10.41
C ASP A 151 -33.84 3.52 -9.63
N GLY A 152 -34.47 2.36 -9.83
CA GLY A 152 -35.73 1.96 -9.21
C GLY A 152 -36.96 2.65 -9.80
N ASP A 153 -36.82 3.46 -10.85
CA ASP A 153 -37.92 4.11 -11.54
C ASP A 153 -38.44 3.23 -12.69
N PRO A 154 -39.63 2.61 -12.56
CA PRO A 154 -40.19 1.74 -13.59
C PRO A 154 -40.63 2.48 -14.87
N THR A 155 -40.47 3.81 -14.93
CA THR A 155 -40.76 4.62 -16.11
C THR A 155 -39.52 4.89 -16.97
N THR A 156 -38.36 4.41 -16.56
CA THR A 156 -37.10 4.55 -17.30
C THR A 156 -36.52 3.20 -17.73
N ILE A 157 -35.71 3.19 -18.80
CA ILE A 157 -34.99 2.01 -19.29
C ILE A 157 -33.53 2.35 -19.57
N ASN A 158 -32.71 1.30 -19.67
CA ASN A 158 -31.27 1.39 -19.95
C ASN A 158 -30.58 2.32 -18.96
N ASP A 159 -30.79 2.09 -17.66
CA ASP A 159 -30.25 2.94 -16.61
C ASP A 159 -28.74 2.84 -16.59
N LEU A 160 -28.10 4.00 -16.69
CA LEU A 160 -26.65 4.13 -16.70
C LEU A 160 -26.22 5.12 -15.61
N ILE A 161 -25.00 4.93 -15.13
CA ILE A 161 -24.35 5.90 -14.25
C ILE A 161 -23.99 7.15 -15.07
N ASP A 162 -24.46 8.31 -14.63
CA ASP A 162 -24.16 9.60 -15.27
C ASP A 162 -22.83 10.22 -14.80
N ALA A 163 -22.49 11.39 -15.35
CA ALA A 163 -21.27 12.13 -14.97
C ALA A 163 -21.29 12.69 -13.54
N ASN A 164 -22.45 12.70 -12.88
CA ASN A 164 -22.65 13.12 -11.50
C ASN A 164 -22.77 11.91 -10.54
N CYS A 165 -22.50 10.69 -11.03
CA CYS A 165 -22.62 9.45 -10.28
C CYS A 165 -24.03 9.12 -9.80
N ASN A 166 -25.06 9.59 -10.49
CA ASN A 166 -26.42 9.13 -10.29
C ASN A 166 -26.71 7.99 -11.24
N CYS A 167 -27.54 7.04 -10.80
CA CYS A 167 -28.18 6.12 -11.73
C CYS A 167 -29.40 6.81 -12.32
N ALA A 168 -29.50 6.84 -13.66
CA ALA A 168 -30.66 7.39 -14.34
C ALA A 168 -30.90 6.65 -15.67
N GLY A 169 -32.15 6.31 -15.95
CA GLY A 169 -32.56 5.76 -17.24
C GLY A 169 -33.05 6.79 -18.25
N THR A 170 -33.25 6.33 -19.49
CA THR A 170 -33.93 7.11 -20.52
C THR A 170 -35.45 6.95 -20.33
N PRO A 171 -36.24 8.05 -20.25
CA PRO A 171 -37.68 7.95 -20.11
C PRO A 171 -38.31 7.15 -21.26
N THR A 172 -39.19 6.22 -20.93
CA THR A 172 -39.95 5.45 -21.93
C THR A 172 -41.26 6.16 -22.29
N ALA A 173 -41.91 5.71 -23.37
CA ALA A 173 -43.27 6.14 -23.70
C ALA A 173 -44.33 5.69 -22.67
N CYS A 174 -43.95 4.87 -21.69
CA CYS A 174 -44.82 4.28 -20.66
C CYS A 174 -44.94 5.14 -19.40
N THR A 175 -44.61 6.43 -19.50
CA THR A 175 -44.75 7.41 -18.40
C THR A 175 -46.13 7.31 -17.75
N GLY A 176 -46.17 6.79 -16.51
CA GLY A 176 -47.37 6.70 -15.66
C GLY A 176 -48.06 5.33 -15.58
N ILE A 177 -47.64 4.32 -16.35
CA ILE A 177 -48.27 2.98 -16.32
C ILE A 177 -47.32 1.91 -15.72
N GLY A 178 -46.00 2.08 -15.89
CA GLY A 178 -44.98 1.10 -15.51
C GLY A 178 -44.94 -0.09 -16.49
N ASP A 179 -43.74 -0.56 -16.82
CA ASP A 179 -43.54 -1.77 -17.62
C ASP A 179 -43.51 -3.01 -16.69
N ASN A 180 -44.60 -3.79 -16.69
CA ASN A 180 -44.81 -4.89 -15.74
C ASN A 180 -44.15 -6.21 -16.17
N ASP A 181 -43.72 -6.35 -17.43
CA ASP A 181 -43.06 -7.57 -17.93
C ASP A 181 -41.68 -7.32 -18.56
N GLY A 182 -41.24 -6.06 -18.66
CA GLY A 182 -39.87 -5.65 -18.92
C GLY A 182 -39.45 -5.75 -20.39
N ASP A 183 -40.41 -5.67 -21.32
CA ASP A 183 -40.15 -5.79 -22.77
C ASP A 183 -39.98 -4.43 -23.50
N GLY A 184 -40.14 -3.31 -22.78
CA GLY A 184 -39.98 -1.96 -23.31
C GLY A 184 -41.18 -1.44 -24.09
N ILE A 185 -42.32 -2.13 -24.03
CA ILE A 185 -43.61 -1.72 -24.62
C ILE A 185 -44.67 -1.72 -23.51
N CYS A 186 -45.48 -0.66 -23.49
CA CYS A 186 -46.74 -0.60 -22.78
C CYS A 186 -47.89 -0.97 -23.73
#